data_AF-A0A531MFA1-F1
#
_entry.id   AF-A0A531MFA1-F1
#
_cell.length_a   1.000
_cell.length_b   1.000
_cell.length_c   1.000
_cell.angle_alpha   90.00
_cell.angle_beta   90.00
_cell.angle_gamma   90.00
#
_symmetry.space_group_name_H-M   'P 1'
#
loop_
_entity.id
_entity.type
_entity.pdbx_description
1 polymer ?
#
loop_
_entity_poly.entity_id
_entity_poly.type
_entity_poly.pdbx_seq_one_letter_code
_entity_poly.pdbx_strand_id
1 'polypeptide(L)'
;MTFSCIRKLAFSGLIVVVQSSCVVPDDTSRIAKIDPTAAAARKEMVGLSEADVRMCAGFPTATADAGGSGQIWTYKRVVQRGNLSIVVPT
;
A
#
# COMPACT_ATOMS: atom_id res chain seq x y z
N MET A 1 -22.89 52.13 3.06
CA MET A 1 -22.63 50.79 3.65
C MET A 1 -22.86 49.71 2.59
N THR A 2 -21.91 49.48 1.68
CA THR A 2 -22.03 48.45 0.61
C THR A 2 -20.69 47.77 0.30
N PHE A 3 -19.55 48.41 0.63
CA PHE A 3 -18.21 47.89 0.35
C PHE A 3 -17.69 46.80 1.31
N SER A 4 -18.33 46.56 2.46
CA SER A 4 -17.86 45.56 3.44
C SER A 4 -18.32 44.13 3.12
N CYS A 5 -19.38 43.95 2.33
CA CYS A 5 -19.96 42.63 2.03
C CYS A 5 -19.18 41.88 0.94
N ILE A 6 -18.64 42.60 -0.05
CA ILE A 6 -17.90 42.02 -1.19
C ILE A 6 -16.55 41.42 -0.73
N ARG A 7 -15.94 41.99 0.32
CA ARG A 7 -14.64 41.54 0.84
C ARG A 7 -14.70 40.19 1.57
N LYS A 8 -15.87 39.80 2.10
CA LYS A 8 -16.07 38.48 2.75
C LYS A 8 -16.32 37.36 1.73
N LEU A 9 -17.00 37.65 0.63
CA LEU A 9 -17.27 36.66 -0.43
C LEU A 9 -16.02 36.28 -1.23
N ALA A 10 -15.11 37.24 -1.44
CA ALA A 10 -13.83 36.97 -2.11
C ALA A 10 -12.91 36.04 -1.28
N PHE A 11 -13.00 36.10 0.05
CA PHE A 11 -12.18 35.26 0.94
C PHE A 11 -12.67 33.81 1.00
N SER A 12 -13.97 33.56 0.86
CA SER A 12 -14.51 32.19 0.76
C SER A 12 -14.25 31.53 -0.60
N GLY A 13 -14.19 32.31 -1.68
CA GLY A 13 -13.92 31.78 -3.02
C GLY A 13 -12.50 31.23 -3.19
N LEU A 14 -11.52 31.85 -2.51
CA LEU A 14 -10.11 31.47 -2.64
C LEU A 14 -9.76 30.14 -1.93
N ILE A 15 -10.56 29.74 -0.93
CA ILE A 15 -10.33 28.51 -0.15
C ILE A 15 -10.78 27.26 -0.92
N VAL A 16 -11.77 27.39 -1.82
CA VAL A 16 -12.29 26.25 -2.60
C VAL A 16 -11.32 25.83 -3.70
N VAL A 17 -10.60 26.78 -4.30
CA VAL A 17 -9.68 26.50 -5.44
C VAL A 17 -8.42 25.75 -5.00
N VAL A 18 -7.95 25.96 -3.76
CA VAL A 18 -6.76 25.27 -3.21
C VAL A 18 -7.02 23.81 -2.85
N GLN A 19 -8.29 23.40 -2.69
CA GLN A 19 -8.64 22.02 -2.36
C GLN A 19 -8.78 21.11 -3.60
N SER A 20 -8.77 21.67 -4.82
CA SER A 20 -8.82 20.87 -6.06
C SER A 20 -7.53 20.11 -6.36
N SER A 21 -6.43 20.42 -5.67
CA SER A 21 -5.14 19.71 -5.79
C SER A 21 -4.98 18.58 -4.77
N CYS A 22 -5.93 18.42 -3.85
CA CYS A 22 -5.97 17.29 -2.93
C CYS A 22 -6.64 16.10 -3.63
N VAL A 23 -5.95 15.50 -4.60
CA VAL A 23 -6.31 14.17 -5.10
C VAL A 23 -6.17 13.23 -3.90
N VAL A 24 -7.29 12.76 -3.35
CA VAL A 24 -7.28 11.69 -2.36
C VAL A 24 -6.54 10.53 -3.03
N PRO A 25 -5.36 10.12 -2.55
CA PRO A 25 -4.72 8.94 -3.10
C PRO A 25 -5.71 7.80 -2.89
N ASP A 26 -6.02 7.04 -3.95
CA ASP A 26 -6.81 5.79 -3.86
C ASP A 26 -6.27 4.82 -2.77
N ASP A 27 -5.04 5.08 -2.32
CA ASP A 27 -4.24 4.28 -1.39
C ASP A 27 -4.34 4.70 0.09
N THR A 28 -5.31 5.53 0.52
CA THR A 28 -5.45 5.89 1.96
C THR A 28 -6.33 4.95 2.78
N SER A 29 -6.81 3.84 2.21
CA SER A 29 -7.62 2.90 2.99
C SER A 29 -6.74 1.99 3.85
N ARG A 30 -7.10 1.82 5.14
CA ARG A 30 -6.54 0.79 6.06
C ARG A 30 -6.76 -0.65 5.55
N ILE A 31 -7.42 -0.82 4.41
CA ILE A 31 -7.87 -2.07 3.81
C ILE A 31 -7.55 -1.99 2.32
N ALA A 32 -6.27 -1.85 1.98
CA ALA A 32 -5.85 -2.13 0.60
C ALA A 32 -6.38 -3.53 0.25
N LYS A 33 -7.32 -3.60 -0.69
CA LYS A 33 -7.94 -4.87 -1.09
C LYS A 33 -6.79 -5.78 -1.53
N ILE A 34 -6.65 -6.92 -0.87
CA ILE A 34 -5.64 -7.91 -1.23
C ILE A 34 -5.94 -8.36 -2.65
N ASP A 35 -4.93 -8.30 -3.52
CA ASP A 35 -5.03 -8.81 -4.89
C ASP A 35 -5.54 -10.26 -4.88
N PRO A 36 -6.53 -10.63 -5.72
CA PRO A 36 -7.10 -11.97 -5.72
C PRO A 36 -6.06 -13.08 -5.93
N THR A 37 -5.00 -12.81 -6.69
CA THR A 37 -3.87 -13.73 -6.88
C THR A 37 -3.10 -13.93 -5.58
N ALA A 38 -2.81 -12.83 -4.87
CA ALA A 38 -2.16 -12.90 -3.57
C ALA A 38 -3.02 -13.60 -2.52
N ALA A 39 -4.35 -13.41 -2.56
CA ALA A 39 -5.28 -14.08 -1.67
C ALA A 39 -5.36 -15.59 -1.94
N ALA A 40 -5.36 -16.01 -3.22
CA ALA A 40 -5.30 -17.41 -3.61
C ALA A 40 -3.97 -18.06 -3.20
N ALA A 41 -2.85 -17.41 -3.52
CA ALA A 41 -1.51 -17.90 -3.17
C ALA A 41 -1.34 -18.10 -1.65
N ARG A 42 -1.92 -17.22 -0.81
CA ARG A 42 -1.89 -17.40 0.66
C ARG A 42 -2.50 -18.71 1.13
N LYS A 43 -3.51 -19.23 0.43
CA LYS A 43 -4.13 -20.51 0.78
C LYS A 43 -3.25 -21.68 0.36
N GLU A 44 -2.70 -21.61 -0.85
CA GLU A 44 -1.82 -22.65 -1.41
C GLU A 44 -0.48 -22.77 -0.67
N MET A 45 0.01 -21.67 -0.07
CA MET A 45 1.26 -21.69 0.69
C MET A 45 1.15 -22.44 2.04
N VAL A 46 -0.07 -22.72 2.54
CA VAL A 46 -0.26 -23.43 3.80
C VAL A 46 0.02 -24.91 3.61
N GLY A 47 0.97 -25.46 4.36
CA GLY A 47 1.37 -26.87 4.28
C GLY A 47 2.58 -27.13 3.38
N LEU A 48 3.13 -26.10 2.73
CA LEU A 48 4.44 -26.20 2.08
C LEU A 48 5.54 -26.47 3.11
N SER A 49 6.53 -27.27 2.72
CA SER A 49 7.69 -27.49 3.57
C SER A 49 8.63 -26.28 3.58
N GLU A 50 9.43 -26.17 4.62
CA GLU A 50 10.50 -25.18 4.73
C GLU A 50 11.44 -25.20 3.52
N ALA A 51 11.74 -26.39 2.98
CA ALA A 51 12.60 -26.56 1.82
C ALA A 51 11.95 -26.03 0.54
N ASP A 52 10.66 -26.30 0.33
CA ASP A 52 9.92 -25.83 -0.85
C ASP A 52 9.84 -24.31 -0.87
N VAL A 53 9.56 -23.71 0.29
CA VAL A 53 9.50 -22.25 0.44
C VAL A 53 10.88 -21.62 0.12
N ARG A 54 11.98 -22.21 0.60
CA ARG A 54 13.34 -21.71 0.31
C ARG A 54 13.78 -21.95 -1.13
N MET A 55 13.35 -23.04 -1.76
CA MET A 55 13.64 -23.31 -3.17
C MET A 55 12.97 -22.27 -4.07
N CYS A 56 11.74 -21.88 -3.75
CA CYS A 56 10.95 -20.94 -4.56
C CYS A 56 11.23 -19.46 -4.22
N ALA A 57 11.29 -19.10 -2.93
CA ALA A 57 11.43 -17.71 -2.48
C ALA A 57 12.88 -17.31 -2.16
N GLY A 58 13.80 -18.28 -2.08
CA GLY A 58 15.17 -18.07 -1.62
C GLY A 58 15.26 -17.95 -0.10
N PHE A 59 16.37 -17.37 0.38
CA PHE A 59 16.56 -17.15 1.81
C PHE A 59 15.76 -15.94 2.31
N PRO A 60 15.18 -15.99 3.52
CA PRO A 60 14.42 -14.89 4.07
C PRO A 60 15.32 -13.69 4.38
N THR A 61 14.75 -12.50 4.29
CA THR A 61 15.43 -11.25 4.65
C THR A 61 15.61 -11.12 6.16
N ALA A 62 14.65 -11.64 6.93
CA ALA A 62 14.75 -11.72 8.38
C ALA A 62 14.00 -12.95 8.89
N THR A 63 14.43 -13.44 10.04
CA THR A 63 13.88 -14.61 10.72
C THR A 63 13.60 -14.20 12.16
N ALA A 64 12.44 -14.54 12.70
CA ALA A 64 12.08 -14.33 14.09
C ALA A 64 11.62 -15.64 14.71
N ASP A 65 11.93 -15.86 15.98
CA ASP A 65 11.46 -17.03 16.71
C ASP A 65 9.99 -16.81 17.15
N ALA A 66 9.12 -17.78 16.83
CA ALA A 66 7.72 -17.80 17.24
C ALA A 66 7.50 -18.70 18.47
N GLY A 67 8.56 -19.18 19.12
CA GLY A 67 8.52 -20.10 20.25
C GLY A 67 8.08 -21.51 19.82
N GLY A 68 7.17 -22.11 20.59
CA GLY A 68 6.67 -23.48 20.32
C GLY A 68 5.95 -23.66 18.97
N SER A 69 5.66 -22.56 18.28
CA SER A 69 5.02 -22.50 16.96
C SER A 69 6.01 -22.48 15.78
N GLY A 70 7.32 -22.48 16.04
CA GLY A 70 8.35 -22.50 15.01
C GLY A 70 8.96 -21.13 14.72
N GLN A 71 9.37 -20.88 13.47
CA GLN A 71 10.01 -19.62 13.07
C GLN A 71 9.13 -18.81 12.11
N ILE A 72 9.17 -17.49 12.25
CA ILE A 72 8.55 -16.54 11.33
C ILE A 72 9.61 -16.04 10.35
N TRP A 73 9.31 -16.17 9.06
CA TRP A 73 10.20 -15.72 7.99
C TRP A 73 9.63 -14.48 7.31
N THR A 74 10.48 -13.48 7.12
CA THR A 74 10.11 -12.21 6.49
C THR A 74 10.87 -12.03 5.18
N TYR A 75 10.12 -11.80 4.10
CA TYR A 75 10.65 -11.47 2.78
C TYR A 75 10.32 -10.01 2.47
N LYS A 76 11.32 -9.14 2.51
CA LYS A 76 11.14 -7.71 2.23
C LYS A 76 11.76 -7.37 0.88
N ARG A 77 10.93 -7.01 -0.09
CA ARG A 77 11.40 -6.45 -1.35
C ARG A 77 11.49 -4.93 -1.22
N VAL A 78 12.70 -4.39 -1.12
CA VAL A 78 12.91 -2.93 -1.16
C VAL A 78 12.87 -2.50 -2.62
N VAL A 79 11.69 -2.11 -3.09
CA VAL A 79 11.50 -1.52 -4.42
C VAL A 79 11.55 0.00 -4.29
N GLN A 80 12.57 0.65 -4.86
CA GLN A 80 12.55 2.10 -5.00
C GLN A 80 11.42 2.46 -5.98
N ARG A 81 10.38 3.10 -5.46
CA ARG A 81 9.13 3.38 -6.20
C ARG A 81 9.38 4.25 -7.45
N GLY A 82 10.46 5.05 -7.48
CA GLY A 82 10.77 5.99 -8.56
C GLY A 82 11.22 5.35 -9.88
N ASN A 83 11.47 4.04 -9.90
CA ASN A 83 12.11 3.33 -11.02
C ASN A 83 11.38 2.02 -11.38
N LEU A 84 10.18 1.77 -10.84
CA LEU A 84 9.32 0.68 -11.29
C LEU A 84 8.31 1.16 -12.33
N SER A 85 8.57 0.81 -13.59
CA SER A 85 7.55 0.66 -14.62
C SER A 85 6.75 -0.60 -14.30
N ILE A 86 5.54 -0.46 -13.77
CA ILE A 86 4.59 -1.56 -13.62
C ILE A 86 3.67 -1.50 -14.83
N VAL A 87 3.80 -2.46 -15.74
CA VAL A 87 2.86 -2.61 -16.86
C VAL A 87 1.56 -3.12 -16.27
N VAL A 88 0.54 -2.25 -16.21
CA VAL A 88 -0.82 -2.65 -15.87
C VAL A 88 -1.41 -3.32 -17.11
N PRO A 89 -1.85 -4.59 -17.04
CA PRO A 89 -2.54 -5.22 -18.15
C PRO A 89 -3.83 -4.46 -18.47
N THR A 90 -4.02 -4.09 -19.74
CA THR A 90 -5.27 -3.53 -20.29
C THR A 90 -6.29 -4.62 -20.60
#